data_AF-A0AAP2QBQ0-F1
#
_entry.id   AF-A0AAP2QBQ0-F1
#
_cell.length_a   1.000
_cell.length_b   1.000
_cell.length_c   1.000
_cell.angle_alpha   90.00
_cell.angle_beta   90.00
_cell.angle_gamma   90.00
#
_symmetry.space_group_name_H-M   'P 1'
#
loop_
_entity.id
_entity.type
_entity.pdbx_description
1 polymer ?
#
loop_
_entity_poly.entity_id
_entity_poly.type
_entity_poly.pdbx_seq_one_letter_code
_entity_poly.pdbx_strand_id
1 'polypeptide(L)' 'LTVLLAAAGCTYIMGIPHGDDVMLNYQTTGFHETATIREMFNLRPIKEFEEWLEKMGIMENGKLTQRAGDA' A
#
# COMPACT_ATOMS: atom_id res chain seq x y z
N LEU A 1 -8.87 -11.62 4.25
CA LEU A 1 -7.61 -12.40 4.43
C LEU A 1 -6.41 -11.49 4.68
N THR A 2 -6.29 -10.39 3.94
CA THR A 2 -5.18 -9.42 3.96
C THR A 2 -4.79 -8.92 5.36
N VAL A 3 -5.76 -8.59 6.23
CA VAL A 3 -5.50 -8.16 7.62
C VAL A 3 -4.91 -9.28 8.49
N LEU A 4 -5.36 -10.52 8.32
CA LEU A 4 -4.84 -11.67 9.07
C LEU A 4 -3.42 -12.03 8.62
N LEU A 5 -3.13 -11.92 7.31
CA LEU A 5 -1.79 -12.11 6.77
C LEU A 5 -0.83 -11.02 7.25
N ALA A 6 -1.30 -9.76 7.32
CA ALA A 6 -0.52 -8.67 7.89
C ALA A 6 -0.21 -8.91 9.38
N ALA A 7 -1.20 -9.33 10.16
CA ALA A 7 -1.00 -9.72 11.56
C ALA A 7 -0.04 -10.91 11.73
N ALA A 8 0.00 -11.83 10.76
CA ALA A 8 0.92 -12.96 10.71
C ALA A 8 2.35 -12.59 10.23
N GLY A 9 2.61 -11.32 9.89
CA GLY A 9 3.92 -10.86 9.45
C GLY A 9 4.21 -11.09 7.96
N CYS A 10 3.19 -11.25 7.12
CA CYS A 10 3.37 -11.32 5.67
C CYS A 10 3.96 -10.00 5.12
N THR A 11 5.09 -10.10 4.42
CA THR A 11 5.91 -8.93 4.04
C THR A 11 5.42 -8.20 2.79
N TYR A 12 4.66 -8.87 1.91
CA TYR A 12 4.15 -8.25 0.68
C TYR A 12 2.79 -8.80 0.29
N ILE A 13 1.95 -7.93 -0.26
CA ILE A 13 0.66 -8.25 -0.86
C ILE A 13 0.51 -7.38 -2.11
N MET A 14 -0.16 -7.89 -3.13
CA MET A 14 -0.25 -7.22 -4.43
C MET A 14 -1.44 -6.25 -4.48
N GLY A 15 -1.13 -4.99 -4.75
CA GLY A 15 -2.10 -3.92 -5.02
C GLY A 15 -2.43 -3.80 -6.51
N ILE A 16 -3.70 -3.80 -6.90
CA ILE A 16 -4.17 -3.50 -8.27
C ILE A 16 -5.24 -2.39 -8.18
N PRO A 17 -5.34 -1.44 -9.13
CA PRO A 17 -6.37 -0.40 -9.08
C PRO A 17 -7.77 -0.99 -8.85
N HIS A 18 -8.48 -0.51 -7.82
CA HIS A 18 -9.79 -1.02 -7.38
C HIS A 18 -9.86 -2.52 -7.04
N GLY A 19 -8.71 -3.19 -6.97
CA GLY A 19 -8.64 -4.63 -6.78
C GLY A 19 -9.18 -5.43 -7.96
N ASP A 20 -9.51 -4.84 -9.11
CA ASP A 20 -10.07 -5.57 -10.25
C ASP A 20 -9.01 -5.74 -11.34
N ASP A 21 -8.49 -6.96 -11.48
CA ASP A 21 -7.63 -7.30 -12.61
C ASP A 21 -8.49 -7.85 -13.75
N VAL A 22 -8.94 -6.96 -14.63
CA VAL A 22 -9.74 -7.32 -15.81
C VAL A 22 -8.97 -8.17 -16.82
N MET A 23 -7.63 -8.10 -16.83
CA MET A 23 -6.79 -8.89 -17.75
C MET A 23 -6.62 -10.33 -17.26
N LEU A 24 -6.56 -10.55 -15.94
CA LEU A 24 -6.44 -11.88 -15.31
C LEU A 24 -7.77 -12.42 -14.76
N ASN A 25 -8.84 -11.62 -14.83
CA ASN A 25 -10.20 -11.93 -14.40
C ASN A 25 -10.28 -12.36 -12.91
N TYR A 26 -9.57 -11.64 -12.03
CA TYR A 26 -9.55 -11.91 -10.58
C TYR A 26 -9.54 -10.63 -9.74
N GLN A 27 -10.13 -10.70 -8.54
CA GLN A 27 -10.14 -9.61 -7.57
C GLN A 27 -9.01 -9.70 -6.54
N THR A 28 -8.14 -8.71 -6.45
CA THR A 28 -7.06 -8.58 -5.47
C THR A 28 -7.21 -7.35 -4.56
N THR A 29 -6.20 -7.06 -3.74
CA THR A 29 -6.16 -5.89 -2.85
C THR A 29 -5.90 -4.62 -3.66
N GLY A 30 -6.49 -3.49 -3.31
CA GLY A 30 -6.22 -2.21 -3.98
C GLY A 30 -5.10 -1.39 -3.34
N PHE A 31 -4.76 -0.26 -3.98
CA PHE A 31 -3.72 0.64 -3.50
C PHE A 31 -4.13 1.33 -2.18
N HIS A 32 -5.41 1.64 -2.00
CA HIS A 32 -5.93 2.25 -0.78
C HIS A 32 -5.92 1.27 0.39
N GLU A 33 -6.27 0.01 0.14
CA GLU A 33 -6.28 -1.05 1.16
C GLU A 33 -4.85 -1.34 1.64
N THR A 34 -3.88 -1.32 0.73
CA THR A 34 -2.45 -1.53 1.07
C THR A 34 -1.94 -0.41 1.99
N ALA A 35 -2.30 0.86 1.71
CA ALA A 35 -1.95 1.98 2.56
C ALA A 35 -2.63 1.91 3.94
N THR A 36 -3.91 1.54 3.96
CA THR A 36 -4.71 1.40 5.19
C THR A 36 -4.14 0.34 6.12
N ILE A 37 -3.68 -0.80 5.58
CA ILE A 37 -3.08 -1.88 6.37
C ILE A 37 -1.74 -1.44 6.97
N ARG A 38 -0.93 -0.70 6.21
CA ARG A 38 0.32 -0.15 6.73
C ARG A 38 0.07 0.80 7.90
N GLU A 39 -0.90 1.70 7.78
CA GLU A 39 -1.26 2.60 8.87
C GLU A 39 -1.82 1.84 10.08
N MET A 40 -2.68 0.85 9.87
CA MET A 40 -3.31 0.06 10.94
C MET A 40 -2.29 -0.74 11.78
N PHE A 41 -1.26 -1.29 11.15
CA PHE A 41 -0.21 -2.06 11.83
C PHE A 41 1.07 -1.24 12.11
N ASN A 42 1.05 0.06 11.84
CA ASN A 42 2.22 0.94 11.93
C ASN A 42 3.45 0.38 11.18
N LEU A 43 3.20 -0.24 10.03
CA LEU A 43 4.21 -0.82 9.14
C LEU A 43 4.64 0.21 8.10
N ARG A 44 5.91 0.14 7.70
CA ARG A 44 6.50 1.05 6.71
C ARG A 44 6.87 0.30 5.43
N PRO A 45 6.92 1.00 4.28
CA PRO A 45 7.57 0.46 3.09
C PRO A 45 9.05 0.16 3.37
N ILE A 46 9.72 -0.54 2.45
CA ILE A 46 11.18 -0.69 2.53
C ILE A 46 11.86 0.68 2.52
N LYS A 47 12.98 0.80 3.22
CA LYS A 47 13.64 2.08 3.52
C LYS A 47 13.88 2.93 2.27
N GLU A 48 14.45 2.32 1.23
CA GLU A 48 14.79 3.00 -0.03
C GLU A 48 13.54 3.54 -0.73
N PHE A 49 12.42 2.83 -0.60
CA PHE A 49 11.16 3.24 -1.20
C PHE A 49 10.45 4.29 -0.36
N GLU A 50 10.49 4.21 0.97
CA GLU A 50 9.99 5.26 1.87
C GLU A 50 10.72 6.58 1.60
N GLU A 51 12.05 6.58 1.54
CA GLU A 51 12.84 7.77 1.22
C GLU A 51 12.51 8.36 -0.16
N TRP A 52 12.21 7.51 -1.15
CA TRP A 52 11.77 7.97 -2.46
C TRP A 52 10.36 8.60 -2.41
N LEU A 53 9.42 7.96 -1.70
CA LEU A 53 8.06 8.48 -1.54
C LEU A 53 8.04 9.83 -0.81
N GLU A 54 8.90 10.00 0.20
CA GLU A 54 9.09 11.27 0.90
C GLU A 54 9.66 12.35 -0.02
N LYS A 55 10.69 12.02 -0.82
CA LYS A 55 11.25 12.95 -1.83
C LYS A 55 10.23 13.37 -2.88
N MET A 56 9.33 12.46 -3.27
CA MET A 56 8.26 12.74 -4.22
C MET A 56 7.08 13.50 -3.58
N GLY A 57 7.07 13.64 -2.25
CA GLY A 57 5.99 14.27 -1.50
C GLY A 57 4.69 13.46 -1.50
N ILE A 58 4.78 12.14 -1.73
CA ILE A 58 3.64 11.20 -1.75
C ILE A 58 3.36 10.65 -0.36
N MET A 59 4.41 10.55 0.48
CA MET A 59 4.33 10.06 1.85
C MET A 59 5.09 11.01 2.79
N GLU A 60 4.63 11.14 4.03
CA GLU A 60 5.31 11.85 5.10
C GLU A 60 5.09 11.08 6.40
N ASN A 61 6.16 10.73 7.12
CA ASN A 61 6.09 10.00 8.38
C ASN A 61 5.26 8.69 8.30
N GLY A 62 5.41 7.94 7.20
CA GLY A 62 4.68 6.70 6.96
C GLY A 62 3.20 6.87 6.57
N LYS A 63 2.70 8.10 6.41
CA LYS A 63 1.32 8.39 6.00
C LYS A 63 1.27 9.02 4.62
N LEU A 64 0.25 8.69 3.83
CA LEU A 64 0.04 9.28 2.52
C LEU A 64 -0.34 10.76 2.62
N THR A 65 0.21 11.58 1.73
CA THR A 65 -0.12 13.00 1.61
C THR A 65 -1.31 13.21 0.65
N GLN A 66 -1.73 14.47 0.46
CA GLN A 66 -2.76 14.82 -0.52
C GLN A 66 -2.36 14.54 -1.98
N ARG A 67 -1.06 14.36 -2.28
CA ARG A 67 -0.58 14.02 -3.63
C ARG A 67 -0.71 12.53 -3.94
N ALA A 68 -1.05 11.70 -2.96
CA ALA A 68 -1.18 10.26 -3.17
C ALA A 68 -2.43 9.94 -3.99
N GLY A 69 -2.22 9.34 -5.18
CA GLY A 69 -3.31 9.01 -6.11
C GLY A 69 -3.66 10.13 -7.11
N ASP A 70 -2.97 11.28 -7.04
CA ASP A 70 -3.08 12.40 -7.98
C ASP A 70 -2.00 12.23 -9.06
N ALA A 71 -2.39 11.65 -10.21
CA ALA A 71 -1.50 11.26 -11.32
C ALA A 71 -1.69 12.15 -12.56
#